data_AF-A0A024FJR6-F1
#
_entry.id   AF-A0A024FJR6-F1
#
_cell.length_a   1.000
_cell.length_b   1.000
_cell.length_c   1.000
_cell.angle_alpha   90.00
_cell.angle_beta   90.00
_cell.angle_gamma   90.00
#
_symmetry.space_group_name_H-M   'P 1'
#
loop_
_entity.id
_entity.type
_entity.pdbx_description
1 polymer ?
#
loop_
_entity_poly.entity_id
_entity_poly.type
_entity_poly.pdbx_seq_one_letter_code
_entity_poly.pdbx_strand_id
1 'polypeptide(L)'
;MMKKILVLCLFIALILLVNCGNEPYEGDLPTRDNPCELAIEATANAAEDFSAATEDQYNLLCSVYKDALQDQISLCGDPDGLLQNIIDELGDCVLENPLCDDAIAATEVARQNYLLASDSDTEALCNAYKDALEYQIEVCGDDGTLRAILDELGDCEPVFVETVGTWRLEAWLTDQARDIDNDGEVTNDYLEDIDCYTNETITFYSDGTGVLYLRSVADITYTPIDGSPNEEDFFVTCNAISIDRPFNWVQIGNNTLIFTMEDGSIVNYFRNSNSLFIAIDNAFSATSTVDGVSQINERITYVYVKL
;
A
#
# COMPACT_ATOMS: atom_id res chain seq x y z
N MET A 1 -12.57 -39.49 19.85
CA MET A 1 -13.27 -40.47 19.01
C MET A 1 -12.56 -41.83 19.09
N MET A 2 -12.53 -42.48 20.27
CA MET A 2 -11.68 -43.67 20.55
C MET A 2 -12.37 -45.03 20.33
N LYS A 3 -13.46 -45.08 19.57
CA LYS A 3 -14.21 -46.33 19.32
C LYS A 3 -13.91 -47.00 17.97
N LYS A 4 -13.23 -46.32 17.05
CA LYS A 4 -12.91 -46.88 15.72
C LYS A 4 -11.58 -47.66 15.68
N ILE A 5 -10.67 -47.39 16.64
CA ILE A 5 -9.34 -48.03 16.70
C ILE A 5 -9.44 -49.51 17.12
N LEU A 6 -10.47 -49.90 17.87
CA LEU A 6 -10.59 -51.28 18.36
C LEU A 6 -11.05 -52.29 17.29
N VAL A 7 -11.67 -51.83 16.20
CA VAL A 7 -12.17 -52.69 15.12
C VAL A 7 -11.10 -52.95 14.06
N LEU A 8 -10.17 -52.00 13.87
CA LEU A 8 -9.07 -52.11 12.91
C LEU A 8 -8.01 -53.15 13.32
N CYS A 9 -7.77 -53.32 14.63
CA CYS A 9 -6.81 -54.31 15.12
C CYS A 9 -7.31 -55.77 15.02
N LEU A 10 -8.63 -56.00 14.87
CA LEU A 10 -9.18 -57.36 14.83
C LEU A 10 -9.15 -57.98 13.43
N PHE A 11 -9.11 -57.17 12.37
CA PHE A 11 -9.04 -57.64 10.99
C PHE A 11 -7.61 -57.97 10.53
N ILE A 12 -6.60 -57.26 11.08
CA ILE A 12 -5.19 -57.50 10.77
C ILE A 12 -4.68 -58.83 11.36
N ALA A 13 -5.27 -59.28 12.47
CA ALA A 13 -4.86 -60.52 13.14
C ALA A 13 -5.36 -61.81 12.47
N LEU A 14 -6.38 -61.75 11.59
CA LEU A 14 -7.03 -62.93 11.01
C LEU A 14 -6.39 -63.43 9.71
N ILE A 15 -5.44 -62.67 9.13
CA ILE A 15 -4.81 -62.99 7.82
C ILE A 15 -3.48 -63.77 8.00
N LEU A 16 -2.97 -63.91 9.22
CA LEU A 16 -1.65 -64.52 9.50
C LEU A 16 -1.65 -66.05 9.75
N LEU A 17 -2.73 -66.79 9.47
CA LEU A 17 -2.83 -68.25 9.77
C LEU A 17 -3.09 -69.18 8.58
N VAL A 18 -2.74 -68.78 7.36
CA VAL A 18 -2.66 -69.74 6.24
C VAL A 18 -1.24 -70.32 6.17
N ASN A 19 -1.05 -71.49 6.80
CA ASN A 19 0.16 -72.30 6.69
C ASN A 19 0.33 -72.81 5.24
N CYS A 20 1.24 -72.20 4.47
CA CYS A 20 1.88 -72.86 3.34
C CYS A 20 3.11 -73.62 3.86
N GLY A 21 3.10 -74.95 3.73
CA GLY A 21 4.27 -75.79 4.01
C GLY A 21 5.39 -75.46 3.04
N ASN A 22 6.51 -74.96 3.56
CA ASN A 22 7.67 -74.57 2.76
C ASN A 22 8.57 -75.81 2.52
N GLU A 23 8.33 -76.54 1.42
CA GLU A 23 9.36 -77.39 0.82
C GLU A 23 10.37 -76.50 0.07
N PRO A 24 11.68 -76.82 0.07
CA PRO A 24 12.64 -76.06 -0.71
C PRO A 24 12.40 -76.32 -2.20
N TYR A 25 11.88 -75.30 -2.89
CA TYR A 25 11.63 -75.32 -4.33
C TYR A 25 12.95 -75.10 -5.08
N GLU A 26 13.49 -76.17 -5.68
CA GLU A 26 14.54 -76.10 -6.70
C GLU A 26 13.87 -76.04 -8.09
N GLY A 27 13.56 -74.84 -8.55
CA GLY A 27 13.02 -74.59 -9.88
C GLY A 27 13.17 -73.12 -10.25
N ASP A 28 13.56 -72.87 -11.49
CA ASP A 28 13.79 -71.56 -12.12
C ASP A 28 12.66 -70.58 -11.76
N LEU A 29 12.98 -69.44 -11.13
CA LEU A 29 11.99 -68.42 -10.77
C LEU A 29 11.52 -67.73 -12.07
N PRO A 30 10.25 -67.89 -12.50
CA PRO A 30 9.71 -66.94 -13.44
C PRO A 30 9.50 -65.64 -12.65
N THR A 31 10.19 -64.57 -13.06
CA THR A 31 9.87 -63.20 -12.62
C THR A 31 8.39 -62.96 -12.91
N ARG A 32 7.55 -63.01 -11.87
CA ARG A 32 6.14 -62.61 -11.97
C ARG A 32 6.11 -61.09 -11.93
N ASP A 33 6.34 -60.48 -13.08
CA ASP A 33 5.84 -59.13 -13.32
C ASP A 33 4.32 -59.27 -13.50
N ASN A 34 3.59 -59.38 -12.40
CA ASN A 34 2.14 -59.21 -12.42
C ASN A 34 1.87 -57.70 -12.26
N PRO A 35 1.39 -56.99 -13.30
CA PRO A 35 1.16 -55.55 -13.23
C PRO A 35 0.24 -55.14 -12.06
N CYS A 36 -0.69 -56.02 -11.68
CA CYS A 36 -1.57 -55.79 -10.54
C CYS A 36 -0.81 -55.80 -9.20
N GLU A 37 0.19 -56.67 -9.02
CA GLU A 37 0.96 -56.76 -7.77
C GLU A 37 1.84 -55.50 -7.58
N LEU A 38 2.44 -55.01 -8.66
CA LEU A 38 3.17 -53.75 -8.68
C LEU A 38 2.27 -52.54 -8.39
N ALA A 39 1.05 -52.53 -8.93
CA ALA A 39 0.09 -51.46 -8.67
C ALA A 39 -0.34 -51.42 -7.19
N ILE A 40 -0.54 -52.59 -6.57
CA ILE A 40 -0.85 -52.68 -5.13
C ILE A 40 0.30 -52.11 -4.28
N GLU A 41 1.55 -52.43 -4.63
CA GLU A 41 2.73 -51.89 -3.94
C GLU A 41 2.86 -50.36 -4.12
N ALA A 42 2.64 -49.86 -5.35
CA ALA A 42 2.67 -48.43 -5.64
C ALA A 42 1.60 -47.66 -4.84
N THR A 43 0.38 -48.18 -4.75
CA THR A 43 -0.69 -47.59 -3.92
C THR A 43 -0.32 -47.60 -2.45
N ALA A 44 0.26 -48.67 -1.94
CA ALA A 44 0.67 -48.75 -0.53
C ALA A 44 1.74 -47.71 -0.19
N ASN A 45 2.73 -47.53 -1.06
CA ASN A 45 3.77 -46.51 -0.89
C ASN A 45 3.19 -45.10 -0.98
N ALA A 46 2.35 -44.83 -1.98
CA ALA A 46 1.71 -43.51 -2.12
C ALA A 46 0.78 -43.17 -0.94
N ALA A 47 0.12 -44.17 -0.35
CA ALA A 47 -0.67 -44.00 0.87
C ALA A 47 0.20 -43.65 2.08
N GLU A 48 1.37 -44.30 2.22
CA GLU A 48 2.33 -44.00 3.28
C GLU A 48 2.88 -42.58 3.13
N ASP A 49 3.31 -42.21 1.92
CA ASP A 49 3.77 -40.87 1.60
C ASP A 49 2.70 -39.80 1.89
N PHE A 50 1.46 -40.04 1.45
CA PHE A 50 0.34 -39.14 1.74
C PHE A 50 0.04 -39.06 3.25
N SER A 51 0.14 -40.15 3.99
CA SER A 51 -0.07 -40.15 5.45
C SER A 51 1.00 -39.36 6.21
N ALA A 52 2.17 -39.16 5.61
CA ALA A 52 3.27 -38.38 6.14
C ALA A 52 3.33 -36.95 5.57
N ALA A 53 2.36 -36.55 4.73
CA ALA A 53 2.36 -35.26 4.05
C ALA A 53 2.28 -34.08 5.03
N THR A 54 3.07 -33.03 4.76
CA THR A 54 2.86 -31.70 5.33
C THR A 54 1.80 -30.93 4.54
N GLU A 55 1.32 -29.79 5.04
CA GLU A 55 0.33 -28.93 4.33
C GLU A 55 0.80 -28.57 2.92
N ASP A 56 2.07 -28.16 2.76
CA ASP A 56 2.66 -27.80 1.46
C ASP A 56 2.73 -28.97 0.46
N GLN A 57 2.68 -30.21 0.96
CA GLN A 57 2.79 -31.43 0.15
C GLN A 57 1.44 -32.11 -0.05
N TYR A 58 0.40 -31.68 0.66
CA TYR A 58 -0.90 -32.34 0.72
C TYR A 58 -1.52 -32.53 -0.67
N ASN A 59 -1.62 -31.46 -1.46
CA ASN A 59 -2.27 -31.51 -2.77
C ASN A 59 -1.53 -32.46 -3.74
N LEU A 60 -0.19 -32.43 -3.72
CA LEU A 60 0.65 -33.28 -4.57
C LEU A 60 0.54 -34.76 -4.16
N LEU A 61 0.73 -35.06 -2.88
CA LEU A 61 0.74 -36.44 -2.38
C LEU A 61 -0.67 -37.06 -2.37
N CYS A 62 -1.72 -36.27 -2.13
CA CYS A 62 -3.11 -36.70 -2.31
C CYS A 62 -3.38 -37.08 -3.77
N SER A 63 -2.92 -36.26 -4.72
CA SER A 63 -3.08 -36.54 -6.16
C SER A 63 -2.31 -37.79 -6.59
N VAL A 64 -1.06 -37.95 -6.15
CA VAL A 64 -0.25 -39.15 -6.41
C VAL A 64 -0.91 -40.41 -5.84
N TYR A 65 -1.47 -40.33 -4.64
CA TYR A 65 -2.21 -41.45 -4.04
C TYR A 65 -3.50 -41.76 -4.80
N LYS A 66 -4.25 -40.74 -5.23
CA LYS A 66 -5.46 -40.89 -6.04
C LYS A 66 -5.16 -41.53 -7.41
N ASP A 67 -4.08 -41.14 -8.07
CA ASP A 67 -3.65 -41.73 -9.34
C ASP A 67 -3.22 -43.20 -9.16
N ALA A 68 -2.47 -43.52 -8.10
CA ALA A 68 -2.09 -44.89 -7.79
C ALA A 68 -3.30 -45.81 -7.54
N LEU A 69 -4.34 -45.31 -6.84
CA LEU A 69 -5.60 -46.02 -6.66
C LEU A 69 -6.32 -46.26 -8.00
N GLN A 70 -6.34 -45.29 -8.92
CA GLN A 70 -6.93 -45.44 -10.25
C GLN A 70 -6.18 -46.46 -11.11
N ASP A 71 -4.85 -46.45 -11.06
CA ASP A 71 -4.00 -47.42 -11.74
C ASP A 71 -4.25 -48.83 -11.21
N GLN A 72 -4.35 -48.99 -9.88
CA GLN A 72 -4.70 -50.27 -9.26
C GLN A 72 -6.08 -50.76 -9.69
N ILE A 73 -7.10 -49.89 -9.75
CA ILE A 73 -8.44 -50.26 -10.27
C ILE A 73 -8.33 -50.73 -11.72
N SER A 74 -7.56 -50.05 -12.56
CA SER A 74 -7.42 -50.38 -13.98
C SER A 74 -6.75 -51.74 -14.23
N LEU A 75 -5.78 -52.11 -13.37
CA LEU A 75 -4.95 -53.30 -13.54
C LEU A 75 -5.48 -54.52 -12.77
N CYS A 76 -6.12 -54.30 -11.61
CA CYS A 76 -6.62 -55.37 -10.73
C CYS A 76 -8.14 -55.52 -10.74
N GLY A 77 -8.87 -54.49 -11.15
CA GLY A 77 -10.33 -54.39 -10.98
C GLY A 77 -10.76 -54.04 -9.55
N ASP A 78 -11.99 -53.56 -9.40
CA ASP A 78 -12.61 -53.21 -8.11
C ASP A 78 -14.09 -53.64 -8.07
N PRO A 79 -14.38 -54.95 -8.01
CA PRO A 79 -15.74 -55.47 -8.07
C PRO A 79 -16.59 -55.10 -6.84
N ASP A 80 -15.95 -54.85 -5.70
CA ASP A 80 -16.61 -54.46 -4.45
C ASP A 80 -16.71 -52.93 -4.28
N GLY A 81 -16.11 -52.15 -5.18
CA GLY A 81 -16.13 -50.68 -5.19
C GLY A 81 -15.32 -50.04 -4.05
N LEU A 82 -14.48 -50.80 -3.36
CA LEU A 82 -13.79 -50.34 -2.15
C LEU A 82 -12.72 -49.30 -2.48
N LEU A 83 -12.00 -49.47 -3.58
CA LEU A 83 -10.97 -48.52 -4.00
C LEU A 83 -11.61 -47.25 -4.57
N GLN A 84 -12.70 -47.39 -5.32
CA GLN A 84 -13.46 -46.24 -5.81
C GLN A 84 -14.02 -45.40 -4.65
N ASN A 85 -14.51 -46.03 -3.58
CA ASN A 85 -14.97 -45.29 -2.40
C ASN A 85 -13.84 -44.48 -1.73
N ILE A 86 -12.60 -45.01 -1.71
CA ILE A 86 -11.44 -44.27 -1.18
C ILE A 86 -11.15 -43.05 -2.07
N ILE A 87 -11.20 -43.21 -3.40
CA ILE A 87 -11.03 -42.10 -4.36
C ILE A 87 -12.10 -41.02 -4.14
N ASP A 88 -13.35 -41.43 -3.93
CA ASP A 88 -14.46 -40.51 -3.69
C ASP A 88 -14.31 -39.78 -2.35
N GLU A 89 -13.81 -40.46 -1.30
CA GLU A 89 -13.50 -39.86 0.01
C GLU A 89 -12.34 -38.86 -0.05
N LEU A 90 -11.36 -39.07 -0.94
CA LEU A 90 -10.25 -38.13 -1.16
C LEU A 90 -10.70 -36.81 -1.82
N GLY A 91 -11.88 -36.79 -2.46
CA GLY A 91 -12.44 -35.60 -3.09
C GLY A 91 -11.50 -35.01 -4.15
N ASP A 92 -11.40 -33.68 -4.19
CA ASP A 92 -10.61 -32.96 -5.20
C ASP A 92 -9.13 -32.78 -4.83
N CYS A 93 -8.67 -33.35 -3.70
CA CYS A 93 -7.29 -33.22 -3.23
C CYS A 93 -6.82 -31.77 -3.07
N VAL A 94 -7.73 -30.87 -2.71
CA VAL A 94 -7.43 -29.48 -2.37
C VAL A 94 -7.65 -29.29 -0.89
N LEU A 95 -6.59 -28.91 -0.17
CA LEU A 95 -6.73 -28.42 1.20
C LEU A 95 -7.38 -27.02 1.14
N GLU A 96 -8.67 -26.90 1.47
CA GLU A 96 -9.22 -25.60 1.84
C GLU A 96 -8.52 -25.17 3.14
N ASN A 97 -7.69 -24.13 3.06
CA ASN A 97 -7.03 -23.56 4.22
C ASN A 97 -7.85 -22.35 4.70
N PRO A 98 -8.84 -22.52 5.60
CA PRO A 98 -9.66 -21.42 6.09
C PRO A 98 -8.81 -20.32 6.75
N LEU A 99 -7.62 -20.66 7.26
CA LEU A 99 -6.70 -19.67 7.82
C LEU A 99 -6.15 -18.73 6.74
N CYS A 100 -5.96 -19.21 5.51
CA CYS A 100 -5.49 -18.37 4.42
C CYS A 100 -6.60 -17.42 3.95
N ASP A 101 -7.84 -17.88 3.83
CA ASP A 101 -8.97 -17.01 3.51
C ASP A 101 -9.19 -15.93 4.56
N ASP A 102 -9.08 -16.29 5.85
CA ASP A 102 -9.14 -15.35 6.97
C ASP A 102 -7.97 -14.35 6.93
N ALA A 103 -6.75 -14.79 6.59
CA ALA A 103 -5.58 -13.93 6.46
C ALA A 103 -5.73 -12.92 5.32
N ILE A 104 -6.21 -13.37 4.15
CA ILE A 104 -6.50 -12.50 3.00
C ILE A 104 -7.54 -11.43 3.39
N ALA A 105 -8.61 -11.83 4.08
CA ALA A 105 -9.63 -10.91 4.55
C ALA A 105 -9.07 -9.89 5.56
N ALA A 106 -8.22 -10.33 6.49
CA ALA A 106 -7.56 -9.46 7.46
C ALA A 106 -6.63 -8.44 6.79
N THR A 107 -5.83 -8.88 5.81
CA THR A 107 -4.97 -7.99 5.01
C THR A 107 -5.77 -6.91 4.30
N GLU A 108 -6.89 -7.26 3.66
CA GLU A 108 -7.73 -6.28 2.96
C GLU A 108 -8.34 -5.27 3.94
N VAL A 109 -8.79 -5.70 5.12
CA VAL A 109 -9.28 -4.78 6.17
C VAL A 109 -8.18 -3.83 6.63
N ALA A 110 -6.98 -4.33 6.89
CA ALA A 110 -5.84 -3.51 7.32
C ALA A 110 -5.43 -2.50 6.25
N ARG A 111 -5.41 -2.91 4.97
CA ARG A 111 -5.14 -2.02 3.82
C ARG A 111 -6.15 -0.88 3.74
N GLN A 112 -7.45 -1.17 3.87
CA GLN A 112 -8.49 -0.15 3.82
C GLN A 112 -8.38 0.85 4.96
N ASN A 113 -8.05 0.37 6.17
CA ASN A 113 -7.81 1.27 7.30
C ASN A 113 -6.60 2.17 7.04
N TYR A 114 -5.50 1.62 6.50
CA TYR A 114 -4.32 2.41 6.12
C TYR A 114 -4.63 3.47 5.06
N LEU A 115 -5.42 3.15 4.03
CA LEU A 115 -5.81 4.13 2.99
C LEU A 115 -6.70 5.27 3.51
N LEU A 116 -7.40 5.05 4.61
CA LEU A 116 -8.25 6.04 5.27
C LEU A 116 -7.55 6.69 6.48
N ALA A 117 -6.26 6.42 6.68
CA ALA A 117 -5.52 6.94 7.81
C ALA A 117 -5.44 8.48 7.79
N SER A 118 -5.58 9.07 8.97
CA SER A 118 -5.20 10.48 9.19
C SER A 118 -3.71 10.57 9.52
N ASP A 119 -3.10 11.76 9.37
CA ASP A 119 -1.67 11.99 9.69
C ASP A 119 -1.25 11.50 11.09
N SER A 120 -2.18 11.49 12.06
CA SER A 120 -1.89 11.04 13.44
C SER A 120 -1.90 9.52 13.62
N ASP A 121 -2.53 8.77 12.71
CA ASP A 121 -2.73 7.32 12.83
C ASP A 121 -2.02 6.54 11.70
N THR A 122 -1.42 7.23 10.72
CA THR A 122 -0.74 6.63 9.56
C THR A 122 0.29 5.59 9.96
N GLU A 123 1.16 5.90 10.93
CA GLU A 123 2.20 4.97 11.39
C GLU A 123 1.60 3.67 11.95
N ALA A 124 0.60 3.80 12.82
CA ALA A 124 -0.04 2.66 13.47
C ALA A 124 -0.79 1.78 12.45
N LEU A 125 -1.50 2.39 11.51
CA LEU A 125 -2.28 1.68 10.50
C LEU A 125 -1.40 1.08 9.40
N CYS A 126 -0.29 1.73 9.05
CA CYS A 126 0.73 1.19 8.14
C CYS A 126 1.38 -0.06 8.75
N ASN A 127 1.81 0.01 10.02
CA ASN A 127 2.38 -1.14 10.71
C ASN A 127 1.37 -2.28 10.85
N ALA A 128 0.10 -2.00 11.17
CA ALA A 128 -0.95 -3.02 11.20
C ALA A 128 -1.18 -3.69 9.82
N TYR A 129 -1.02 -2.94 8.73
CA TYR A 129 -1.09 -3.51 7.37
C TYR A 129 0.12 -4.39 7.06
N LYS A 130 1.32 -3.99 7.46
CA LYS A 130 2.52 -4.84 7.35
C LYS A 130 2.37 -6.14 8.13
N ASP A 131 1.92 -6.08 9.38
CA ASP A 131 1.69 -7.27 10.21
C ASP A 131 0.69 -8.24 9.55
N ALA A 132 -0.37 -7.73 8.93
CA ALA A 132 -1.35 -8.55 8.22
C ALA A 132 -0.76 -9.19 6.95
N LEU A 133 0.05 -8.45 6.18
CA LEU A 133 0.78 -8.99 5.03
C LEU A 133 1.77 -10.09 5.44
N GLU A 134 2.53 -9.88 6.52
CA GLU A 134 3.46 -10.89 7.04
C GLU A 134 2.73 -12.16 7.49
N TYR A 135 1.58 -12.01 8.17
CA TYR A 135 0.73 -13.14 8.54
C TYR A 135 0.16 -13.87 7.33
N GLN A 136 -0.29 -13.13 6.30
CA GLN A 136 -0.75 -13.75 5.05
C GLN A 136 0.37 -14.52 4.35
N ILE A 137 1.59 -13.99 4.31
CA ILE A 137 2.75 -14.70 3.75
C ILE A 137 3.04 -15.97 4.55
N GLU A 138 2.98 -15.90 5.88
CA GLU A 138 3.23 -17.06 6.75
C GLU A 138 2.22 -18.19 6.51
N VAL A 139 0.94 -17.86 6.31
CA VAL A 139 -0.16 -18.85 6.23
C VAL A 139 -0.48 -19.29 4.79
N CYS A 140 -0.35 -18.40 3.81
CA CYS A 140 -0.70 -18.65 2.41
C CYS A 140 0.52 -18.92 1.51
N GLY A 141 1.73 -18.60 1.97
CA GLY A 141 2.89 -18.46 1.11
C GLY A 141 2.86 -17.16 0.29
N ASP A 142 3.93 -16.93 -0.47
CA ASP A 142 4.10 -15.73 -1.31
C ASP A 142 4.78 -16.08 -2.63
N ASP A 143 4.27 -15.53 -3.73
CA ASP A 143 4.89 -15.59 -5.05
C ASP A 143 5.88 -14.43 -5.29
N GLY A 144 6.06 -13.57 -4.29
CA GLY A 144 6.89 -12.38 -4.28
C GLY A 144 6.09 -11.08 -4.39
N THR A 145 4.78 -11.17 -4.69
CA THR A 145 3.92 -9.99 -4.79
C THR A 145 3.67 -9.34 -3.43
N LEU A 146 3.47 -10.12 -2.37
CA LEU A 146 3.24 -9.58 -1.03
C LEU A 146 4.52 -8.99 -0.45
N ARG A 147 5.67 -9.64 -0.70
CA ARG A 147 6.98 -9.08 -0.33
C ARG A 147 7.27 -7.75 -1.01
N ALA A 148 6.91 -7.60 -2.29
CA ALA A 148 7.09 -6.33 -3.00
C ALA A 148 6.26 -5.20 -2.37
N ILE A 149 5.04 -5.48 -1.92
CA ILE A 149 4.20 -4.51 -1.20
C ILE A 149 4.83 -4.14 0.15
N LEU A 150 5.36 -5.11 0.90
CA LEU A 150 6.08 -4.84 2.15
C LEU A 150 7.29 -3.93 1.93
N ASP A 151 8.05 -4.16 0.87
CA ASP A 151 9.21 -3.35 0.51
C ASP A 151 8.79 -1.92 0.11
N GLU A 152 7.67 -1.76 -0.60
CA GLU A 152 7.11 -0.45 -0.97
C GLU A 152 6.59 0.35 0.24
N LEU A 153 5.99 -0.34 1.23
CA LEU A 153 5.53 0.29 2.48
C LEU A 153 6.67 0.86 3.33
N GLY A 154 7.91 0.39 3.13
CA GLY A 154 9.08 0.89 3.83
C GLY A 154 9.03 0.64 5.35
N ASP A 155 9.55 1.58 6.14
CA ASP A 155 9.61 1.49 7.61
C ASP A 155 8.32 1.95 8.30
N CYS A 156 7.31 2.41 7.55
CA CYS A 156 6.09 3.02 8.07
C CYS A 156 6.32 4.22 9.00
N GLU A 157 7.55 4.74 9.09
CA GLU A 157 7.79 5.94 9.88
C GLU A 157 7.21 7.13 9.11
N PRO A 158 6.31 7.92 9.73
CA PRO A 158 5.89 9.16 9.12
C PRO A 158 7.15 10.01 8.99
N VAL A 159 7.42 10.52 7.79
CA VAL A 159 8.49 11.51 7.59
C VAL A 159 8.09 12.76 8.36
N PHE A 160 8.44 12.81 9.64
CA PHE A 160 8.13 13.94 10.49
C PHE A 160 9.06 15.07 10.10
N VAL A 161 8.56 15.92 9.23
CA VAL A 161 9.23 17.17 8.93
C VAL A 161 9.05 18.08 10.15
N GLU A 162 10.11 18.25 10.93
CA GLU A 162 10.10 19.21 12.04
C GLU A 162 9.74 20.61 11.54
N THR A 163 9.01 21.41 12.32
CA THR A 163 8.72 22.80 11.91
C THR A 163 9.99 23.65 11.91
N VAL A 164 10.89 23.43 12.87
CA VAL A 164 12.16 24.15 12.98
C VAL A 164 12.98 23.97 11.69
N GLY A 165 13.51 25.08 11.19
CA GLY A 165 14.23 25.13 9.92
C GLY A 165 13.75 26.25 9.02
N THR A 166 14.26 26.24 7.78
CA THR A 166 13.91 27.23 6.75
C THR A 166 12.93 26.62 5.76
N TRP A 167 11.94 27.41 5.38
CA TRP A 167 10.90 27.08 4.41
C TRP A 167 10.94 28.13 3.31
N ARG A 168 10.85 27.72 2.05
CA ARG A 168 10.88 28.61 0.88
C ARG A 168 9.50 28.67 0.25
N LEU A 169 9.08 29.86 -0.16
CA LEU A 169 7.85 30.04 -0.92
C LEU A 169 8.00 29.39 -2.30
N GLU A 170 7.07 28.51 -2.67
CA GLU A 170 7.09 27.81 -3.96
C GLU A 170 5.88 28.13 -4.83
N ALA A 171 4.71 28.38 -4.23
CA ALA A 171 3.48 28.57 -5.01
C ALA A 171 2.57 29.69 -4.49
N TRP A 172 1.88 30.36 -5.42
CA TRP A 172 0.75 31.25 -5.21
C TRP A 172 -0.50 30.67 -5.87
N LEU A 173 -1.19 29.79 -5.14
CA LEU A 173 -2.34 29.09 -5.68
C LEU A 173 -3.60 29.96 -5.60
N THR A 174 -4.32 30.07 -6.70
CA THR A 174 -5.61 30.77 -6.82
C THR A 174 -6.71 29.85 -7.35
N ASP A 175 -7.96 30.26 -7.18
CA ASP A 175 -9.15 29.57 -7.70
C ASP A 175 -9.42 29.91 -9.18
N GLN A 176 -8.68 30.85 -9.76
CA GLN A 176 -8.80 31.27 -11.16
C GLN A 176 -7.51 30.95 -11.91
N ALA A 177 -7.61 30.46 -13.15
CA ALA A 177 -6.45 30.34 -14.02
C ALA A 177 -6.35 31.59 -14.89
N ARG A 178 -5.16 32.18 -14.97
CA ARG A 178 -4.85 33.36 -15.80
C ARG A 178 -3.48 33.18 -16.45
N ASP A 179 -3.28 33.90 -17.54
CA ASP A 179 -2.01 34.02 -18.25
C ASP A 179 -1.40 35.36 -17.82
N ILE A 180 -0.55 35.34 -16.80
CA ILE A 180 -0.04 36.58 -16.18
C ILE A 180 1.19 37.14 -16.91
N ASP A 181 1.93 36.30 -17.63
CA ASP A 181 3.11 36.72 -18.41
C ASP A 181 2.82 36.92 -19.91
N ASN A 182 1.60 36.58 -20.36
CA ASN A 182 1.07 36.68 -21.71
C ASN A 182 1.80 35.76 -22.70
N ASP A 183 2.18 34.55 -22.28
CA ASP A 183 2.81 33.54 -23.13
C ASP A 183 1.81 32.63 -23.87
N GLY A 184 0.53 32.71 -23.51
CA GLY A 184 -0.58 31.96 -24.09
C GLY A 184 -0.99 30.71 -23.31
N GLU A 185 -0.29 30.36 -22.23
CA GLU A 185 -0.68 29.31 -21.29
C GLU A 185 -1.30 29.93 -20.03
N VAL A 186 -2.34 29.28 -19.49
CA VAL A 186 -2.99 29.74 -18.25
C VAL A 186 -2.58 28.83 -17.09
N THR A 187 -2.22 29.41 -15.96
CA THR A 187 -1.93 28.68 -14.72
C THR A 187 -2.76 29.23 -13.56
N ASN A 188 -2.96 28.39 -12.55
CA ASN A 188 -3.52 28.79 -11.26
C ASN A 188 -2.44 28.91 -10.17
N ASP A 189 -1.16 28.71 -10.52
CA ASP A 189 -0.02 29.04 -9.69
C ASP A 189 0.69 30.26 -10.29
N TYR A 190 0.35 31.45 -9.79
CA TYR A 190 0.90 32.68 -10.35
C TYR A 190 2.42 32.84 -10.15
N LEU A 191 3.08 32.02 -9.30
CA LEU A 191 4.55 32.03 -9.22
C LEU A 191 5.23 31.33 -10.41
N GLU A 192 4.51 30.52 -11.18
CA GLU A 192 5.04 29.96 -12.43
C GLU A 192 5.19 31.05 -13.51
N ASP A 193 4.26 32.02 -13.54
CA ASP A 193 4.25 33.10 -14.53
C ASP A 193 5.06 34.34 -14.10
N ILE A 194 5.26 34.55 -12.79
CA ILE A 194 5.97 35.74 -12.30
C ILE A 194 7.38 35.42 -11.81
N ASP A 195 8.37 36.10 -12.40
CA ASP A 195 9.78 36.07 -11.97
C ASP A 195 10.04 36.84 -10.65
N CYS A 196 9.00 37.04 -9.83
CA CYS A 196 9.09 37.66 -8.51
C CYS A 196 9.13 36.58 -7.40
N TYR A 197 9.46 36.96 -6.18
CA TYR A 197 9.36 36.11 -4.98
C TYR A 197 10.23 34.85 -4.96
N THR A 198 11.30 34.81 -5.77
CA THR A 198 12.18 33.64 -5.93
C THR A 198 13.05 33.30 -4.72
N ASN A 199 13.11 34.17 -3.70
CA ASN A 199 13.96 34.00 -2.52
C ASN A 199 13.22 34.31 -1.20
N GLU A 200 11.90 34.29 -1.21
CA GLU A 200 11.11 34.49 0.02
C GLU A 200 11.21 33.25 0.90
N THR A 201 11.55 33.44 2.18
CA THR A 201 11.70 32.32 3.11
C THR A 201 11.09 32.63 4.48
N ILE A 202 10.75 31.57 5.21
CA ILE A 202 10.33 31.60 6.62
C ILE A 202 11.32 30.75 7.39
N THR A 203 11.90 31.26 8.47
CA THR A 203 12.72 30.45 9.39
C THR A 203 12.05 30.35 10.74
N PHE A 204 11.92 29.13 11.25
CA PHE A 204 11.45 28.83 12.60
C PHE A 204 12.62 28.39 13.46
N TYR A 205 12.77 29.01 14.64
CA TYR A 205 13.75 28.66 15.64
C TYR A 205 13.12 27.82 16.75
N SER A 206 13.94 26.97 17.40
CA SER A 206 13.49 26.05 18.46
C SER A 206 13.03 26.73 19.75
N ASP A 207 13.27 28.03 19.90
CA ASP A 207 12.85 28.82 21.06
C ASP A 207 11.43 29.42 20.92
N GLY A 208 10.72 29.09 19.84
CA GLY A 208 9.40 29.62 19.55
C GLY A 208 9.41 30.98 18.85
N THR A 209 10.57 31.45 18.38
CA THR A 209 10.69 32.64 17.52
C THR A 209 10.90 32.25 16.06
N GLY A 210 10.67 33.18 15.14
CA GLY A 210 10.91 32.99 13.71
C GLY A 210 11.02 34.31 12.96
N VAL A 211 11.43 34.24 11.69
CA VAL A 211 11.59 35.40 10.81
C VAL A 211 11.06 35.08 9.41
N LEU A 212 10.22 35.97 8.89
CA LEU A 212 9.83 36.04 7.48
C LEU A 212 10.84 36.92 6.75
N TYR A 213 11.51 36.36 5.74
CA TYR A 213 12.50 37.05 4.93
C TYR A 213 11.88 37.42 3.60
N LEU A 214 11.53 38.71 3.46
CA LEU A 214 10.94 39.24 2.25
C LEU A 214 11.99 39.88 1.34
N ARG A 215 12.04 39.48 0.06
CA ARG A 215 13.12 39.85 -0.89
C ARG A 215 12.64 40.56 -2.13
N SER A 216 11.36 40.44 -2.44
CA SER A 216 10.75 41.12 -3.58
C SER A 216 9.27 41.40 -3.35
N VAL A 217 8.73 42.32 -4.15
CA VAL A 217 7.30 42.59 -4.25
C VAL A 217 6.95 42.83 -5.71
N ALA A 218 5.88 42.20 -6.17
CA ALA A 218 5.32 42.40 -7.50
C ALA A 218 4.35 43.59 -7.48
N ASP A 219 4.57 44.55 -8.37
CA ASP A 219 3.55 45.52 -8.76
C ASP A 219 2.88 45.00 -10.04
N ILE A 220 1.60 44.64 -9.94
CA ILE A 220 0.84 44.03 -11.03
C ILE A 220 -0.18 45.05 -11.55
N THR A 221 -0.20 45.21 -12.86
CA THR A 221 -1.22 46.00 -13.56
C THR A 221 -1.81 45.20 -14.70
N TYR A 222 -2.99 45.60 -15.18
CA TYR A 222 -3.64 44.91 -16.29
C TYR A 222 -4.30 45.89 -17.27
N THR A 223 -4.44 45.48 -18.52
CA THR A 223 -5.17 46.21 -19.56
C THR A 223 -6.25 45.29 -20.15
N PRO A 224 -7.55 45.63 -20.07
CA PRO A 224 -8.60 44.85 -20.72
C PRO A 224 -8.40 44.82 -22.25
N ILE A 225 -8.64 43.67 -22.88
CA ILE A 225 -8.52 43.51 -24.33
C ILE A 225 -9.82 43.96 -25.02
N ASP A 226 -9.70 44.91 -25.95
CA ASP A 226 -10.82 45.42 -26.74
C ASP A 226 -11.48 44.30 -27.57
N GLY A 227 -12.76 44.04 -27.31
CA GLY A 227 -13.52 43.00 -28.00
C GLY A 227 -13.57 41.65 -27.28
N SER A 228 -12.79 41.49 -26.20
CA SER A 228 -12.76 40.30 -25.33
C SER A 228 -13.05 40.68 -23.87
N PRO A 229 -14.32 40.73 -23.44
CA PRO A 229 -14.70 41.30 -22.13
C PRO A 229 -14.21 40.52 -20.89
N ASN A 230 -13.52 39.39 -21.07
CA ASN A 230 -12.97 38.56 -20.00
C ASN A 230 -11.49 38.22 -20.23
N GLU A 231 -10.81 38.96 -21.12
CA GLU A 231 -9.38 38.77 -21.38
C GLU A 231 -8.65 40.07 -21.04
N GLU A 232 -7.53 39.94 -20.36
CA GLU A 232 -6.73 41.04 -19.88
C GLU A 232 -5.25 40.74 -20.17
N ASP A 233 -4.51 41.75 -20.64
CA ASP A 233 -3.05 41.70 -20.71
C ASP A 233 -2.48 42.13 -19.35
N PHE A 234 -1.66 41.29 -18.73
CA PHE A 234 -1.02 41.58 -17.45
C PHE A 234 0.40 42.15 -17.62
N PHE A 235 0.79 43.02 -16.69
CA PHE A 235 2.12 43.62 -16.63
C PHE A 235 2.63 43.56 -15.20
N VAL A 236 3.71 42.80 -15.01
CA VAL A 236 4.32 42.56 -13.71
C VAL A 236 5.66 43.30 -13.62
N THR A 237 5.83 44.09 -12.57
CA THR A 237 7.12 44.70 -12.22
C THR A 237 7.60 44.15 -10.89
N CYS A 238 8.71 43.41 -10.90
CA CYS A 238 9.33 42.91 -9.68
C CYS A 238 10.26 43.96 -9.07
N ASN A 239 9.93 44.43 -7.87
CA ASN A 239 10.77 45.34 -7.11
C ASN A 239 11.52 44.58 -6.02
N ALA A 240 12.85 44.69 -6.01
CA ALA A 240 13.66 44.13 -4.93
C ALA A 240 13.42 44.89 -3.62
N ILE A 241 13.16 44.14 -2.55
CA ILE A 241 13.06 44.66 -1.19
C ILE A 241 13.97 43.84 -0.26
N SER A 242 14.15 44.29 0.97
CA SER A 242 14.88 43.53 1.98
C SER A 242 14.25 43.81 3.33
N ILE A 243 13.18 43.08 3.63
CA ILE A 243 12.42 43.26 4.86
C ILE A 243 12.43 41.94 5.61
N ASP A 244 12.87 41.99 6.87
CA ASP A 244 12.85 40.85 7.77
C ASP A 244 11.78 41.12 8.83
N ARG A 245 10.74 40.27 8.89
CA ARG A 245 9.64 40.42 9.85
C ARG A 245 9.73 39.31 10.90
N PRO A 246 10.17 39.61 12.13
CA PRO A 246 10.19 38.62 13.19
C PRO A 246 8.76 38.32 13.68
N PHE A 247 8.58 37.11 14.18
CA PHE A 247 7.33 36.64 14.79
C PHE A 247 7.64 35.65 15.92
N ASN A 248 6.68 35.48 16.82
CA ASN A 248 6.64 34.33 17.74
C ASN A 248 5.68 33.29 17.17
N TRP A 249 5.93 32.01 17.41
CA TRP A 249 5.05 30.95 16.95
C TRP A 249 4.82 29.87 17.99
N VAL A 250 3.64 29.24 17.89
CA VAL A 250 3.28 28.05 18.66
C VAL A 250 2.61 27.06 17.70
N GLN A 251 2.95 25.79 17.84
CA GLN A 251 2.28 24.72 17.12
C GLN A 251 1.17 24.10 17.97
N ILE A 252 -0.02 23.95 17.38
CA ILE A 252 -1.15 23.24 17.98
C ILE A 252 -1.36 21.94 17.19
N GLY A 253 -1.18 20.80 17.86
CA GLY A 253 -1.19 19.49 17.19
C GLY A 253 -0.04 19.38 16.18
N ASN A 254 -0.29 18.67 15.07
CA ASN A 254 0.73 18.43 14.03
C ASN A 254 0.59 19.35 12.80
N ASN A 255 -0.51 20.10 12.69
CA ASN A 255 -0.93 20.69 11.41
C ASN A 255 -1.24 22.20 11.51
N THR A 256 -1.25 22.80 12.70
CA THR A 256 -1.59 24.23 12.84
C THR A 256 -0.46 24.98 13.52
N LEU A 257 -0.02 26.07 12.89
CA LEU A 257 1.00 26.98 13.39
C LEU A 257 0.39 28.37 13.58
N ILE A 258 0.45 28.90 14.78
CA ILE A 258 -0.06 30.23 15.11
C ILE A 258 1.13 31.18 15.20
N PHE A 259 1.14 32.19 14.35
CA PHE A 259 2.13 33.26 14.34
C PHE A 259 1.57 34.46 15.09
N THR A 260 2.36 35.02 15.99
CA THR A 260 2.12 36.32 16.63
C THR A 260 3.17 37.29 16.13
N MET A 261 2.75 38.24 15.30
CA MET A 261 3.62 39.28 14.73
C MET A 261 3.96 40.35 15.79
N GLU A 262 4.96 41.19 15.53
CA GLU A 262 5.36 42.27 16.45
C GLU A 262 4.26 43.31 16.73
N ASP A 263 3.35 43.53 15.78
CA ASP A 263 2.20 44.42 15.92
C ASP A 263 1.04 43.79 16.73
N GLY A 264 1.22 42.54 17.18
CA GLY A 264 0.22 41.77 17.91
C GLY A 264 -0.83 41.09 17.02
N SER A 265 -0.73 41.22 15.69
CA SER A 265 -1.58 40.46 14.78
C SER A 265 -1.28 38.97 14.87
N ILE A 266 -2.34 38.17 14.73
CA ILE A 266 -2.27 36.71 14.78
C ILE A 266 -2.62 36.17 13.41
N VAL A 267 -1.76 35.28 12.91
CA VAL A 267 -1.89 34.66 11.60
C VAL A 267 -1.75 33.15 11.76
N ASN A 268 -2.68 32.40 11.18
CA ASN A 268 -2.68 30.94 11.27
C ASN A 268 -2.18 30.34 9.96
N TYR A 269 -1.13 29.55 10.05
CA TYR A 269 -0.65 28.69 8.97
C TYR A 269 -1.06 27.25 9.22
N PHE A 270 -1.26 26.52 8.14
CA PHE A 270 -1.56 25.10 8.15
C PHE A 270 -0.41 24.33 7.55
N ARG A 271 -0.14 23.15 8.09
CA ARG A 271 0.96 22.28 7.70
C ARG A 271 0.42 20.94 7.25
N ASN A 272 0.95 20.45 6.14
CA ASN A 272 0.79 19.09 5.68
C ASN A 272 2.17 18.57 5.27
N SER A 273 2.75 17.69 6.09
CA SER A 273 4.09 17.14 5.90
C SER A 273 5.13 18.25 5.62
N ASN A 274 5.72 18.25 4.41
CA ASN A 274 6.75 19.19 3.97
C ASN A 274 6.21 20.51 3.42
N SER A 275 4.90 20.75 3.50
CA SER A 275 4.25 21.95 2.99
C SER A 275 3.60 22.75 4.12
N LEU A 276 3.81 24.05 4.10
CA LEU A 276 3.24 25.04 5.00
C LEU A 276 2.45 26.05 4.16
N PHE A 277 1.19 26.31 4.48
CA PHE A 277 0.35 27.16 3.65
C PHE A 277 -0.56 28.08 4.44
N ILE A 278 -0.93 29.19 3.79
CA ILE A 278 -1.88 30.16 4.29
C ILE A 278 -2.70 30.73 3.13
N ALA A 279 -4.01 30.87 3.33
CA ALA A 279 -4.89 31.57 2.41
C ALA A 279 -5.17 33.00 2.91
N ILE A 280 -4.91 33.99 2.06
CA ILE A 280 -5.16 35.41 2.35
C ILE A 280 -6.09 35.97 1.28
N ASP A 281 -7.20 36.57 1.73
CA ASP A 281 -8.17 37.24 0.85
C ASP A 281 -7.59 38.54 0.28
N ASN A 282 -7.84 38.79 -1.02
CA ASN A 282 -7.36 39.98 -1.74
C ASN A 282 -5.83 40.16 -1.68
N ALA A 283 -5.10 39.06 -1.65
CA ALA A 283 -3.65 39.06 -1.58
C ALA A 283 -3.00 39.25 -2.95
N PHE A 284 -3.64 38.77 -4.01
CA PHE A 284 -3.37 39.21 -5.37
C PHE A 284 -4.15 40.48 -5.65
N SER A 285 -3.47 41.50 -6.18
CA SER A 285 -4.09 42.75 -6.59
C SER A 285 -3.44 43.26 -7.87
N ALA A 286 -4.23 43.46 -8.92
CA ALA A 286 -3.80 44.07 -10.16
C ALA A 286 -4.61 45.34 -10.43
N THR A 287 -3.93 46.44 -10.76
CA THR A 287 -4.59 47.73 -11.03
C THR A 287 -4.69 48.00 -12.54
N SER A 288 -5.86 48.47 -12.99
CA SER A 288 -6.12 48.78 -14.40
C SER A 288 -5.22 49.93 -14.89
N THR A 289 -4.58 49.74 -16.02
CA THR A 289 -3.78 50.78 -16.70
C THR A 289 -4.64 51.85 -17.39
N VAL A 290 -5.93 51.55 -17.63
CA VAL A 290 -6.85 52.43 -18.38
C VAL A 290 -7.38 53.54 -17.51
N ASP A 291 -7.85 53.21 -16.31
CA ASP A 291 -8.46 54.16 -15.37
C ASP A 291 -7.63 54.40 -14.10
N GLY A 292 -6.63 53.56 -13.81
CA GLY A 292 -5.78 53.65 -12.63
C GLY A 292 -6.51 53.39 -11.31
N VAL A 293 -7.75 52.88 -11.34
CA VAL A 293 -8.62 52.74 -10.16
C VAL A 293 -9.27 51.36 -10.08
N SER A 294 -9.67 50.78 -11.21
CA SER A 294 -10.25 49.44 -11.23
C SER A 294 -9.21 48.41 -10.79
N GLN A 295 -9.64 47.45 -9.98
CA GLN A 295 -8.77 46.41 -9.43
C GLN A 295 -9.35 45.02 -9.64
N ILE A 296 -8.48 44.08 -9.97
CA ILE A 296 -8.73 42.64 -9.81
C ILE A 296 -8.11 42.25 -8.47
N ASN A 297 -8.92 41.69 -7.58
CA ASN A 297 -8.47 41.21 -6.27
C ASN A 297 -8.86 39.75 -6.11
N GLU A 298 -7.91 38.91 -5.72
CA GLU A 298 -8.11 37.47 -5.59
C GLU A 298 -7.50 36.94 -4.30
N ARG A 299 -8.06 35.84 -3.81
CA ARG A 299 -7.47 35.08 -2.71
C ARG A 299 -6.25 34.36 -3.24
N ILE A 300 -5.16 34.39 -2.46
CA ILE A 300 -3.98 33.58 -2.73
C ILE A 300 -3.74 32.64 -1.57
N THR A 301 -3.49 31.37 -1.91
CA THR A 301 -2.91 30.39 -1.00
C THR A 301 -1.42 30.33 -1.24
N TYR A 302 -0.66 30.91 -0.32
CA TYR A 302 0.80 30.84 -0.33
C TYR A 302 1.22 29.45 0.16
N VAL A 303 2.08 28.78 -0.58
CA VAL A 303 2.64 27.47 -0.19
C VAL A 303 4.15 27.59 -0.04
N TYR A 304 4.64 27.22 1.14
CA TYR A 304 6.04 27.13 1.47
C TYR A 304 6.43 25.67 1.62
N VAL A 305 7.62 25.31 1.13
CA VAL A 305 8.18 23.96 1.24
C VAL A 305 9.44 24.02 2.08
N LYS A 306 9.66 23.04 2.97
CA LYS A 306 10.89 23.02 3.77
C LYS A 306 12.11 22.73 2.91
N LEU A 307 13.20 23.46 3.20
CA LEU A 307 14.52 23.28 2.61
C LEU A 307 15.35 22.20 3.32
#